data_AF-A0A3Q2NWP1-F1
#
_entry.id   AF-A0A3Q2NWP1-F1
#
_cell.length_a   1.000
_cell.length_b   1.000
_cell.length_c   1.000
_cell.angle_alpha   90.00
_cell.angle_beta   90.00
_cell.angle_gamma   90.00
#
_symmetry.space_group_name_H-M   'P 1'
#
loop_
_entity.id
_entity.type
_entity.pdbx_description
1 polymer ?
#
loop_
_entity_poly.entity_id
_entity_poly.type
_entity_poly.pdbx_seq_one_letter_code
_entity_poly.pdbx_strand_id
1 'polypeptide(L)'
;MSSTFVTLAEVLEARGGPLLEEEIWSLLLGAAECLMDVSYKGKAFHIASPHCRIISPSSLLLSATGTLAFKNCGLSDEVSAFAAPEMLQDRAGSTKPMLVYSLGMTLYWSVDFQLPQNQPVQLSDHLNSILLSMCEDLAHRRVNFTSILEACESQHKASNLLPPTKVVRQLVEEVFHESVSLFLCTLLRSYQSMLMLHWLPSGL
;
A
#
# COMPACT_ATOMS: atom_id res chain seq x y z
N MET A 1 -20.96 -16.74 2.00
CA MET A 1 -20.00 -16.21 3.00
C MET A 1 -20.05 -14.70 2.91
N SER A 2 -20.10 -14.00 4.04
CA SER A 2 -20.09 -12.53 4.05
C SER A 2 -18.81 -12.02 3.37
N SER A 3 -18.91 -11.07 2.45
CA SER A 3 -17.77 -10.38 1.84
C SER A 3 -17.24 -9.33 2.80
N THR A 4 -16.73 -9.77 3.96
CA THR A 4 -16.17 -8.87 4.95
C THR A 4 -14.81 -8.39 4.46
N PHE A 5 -14.69 -7.08 4.28
CA PHE A 5 -13.43 -6.41 3.99
C PHE A 5 -12.93 -5.72 5.24
N VAL A 6 -11.61 -5.75 5.43
CA VAL A 6 -10.87 -4.93 6.39
C VAL A 6 -9.85 -4.10 5.61
N THR A 7 -9.47 -2.95 6.14
CA THR A 7 -8.42 -2.11 5.58
C THR A 7 -7.04 -2.61 6.00
N LEU A 8 -6.00 -2.28 5.24
CA LEU A 8 -4.62 -2.54 5.67
C LEU A 8 -4.30 -1.84 7.00
N ALA A 9 -4.88 -0.67 7.25
CA ALA A 9 -4.76 0.02 8.54
C ALA A 9 -5.31 -0.85 9.69
N GLU A 10 -6.52 -1.41 9.56
CA GLU A 10 -7.12 -2.29 10.57
C GLU A 10 -6.29 -3.56 10.80
N VAL A 11 -5.70 -4.13 9.75
CA VAL A 11 -4.78 -5.28 9.86
C VAL A 11 -3.55 -4.92 10.70
N LEU A 12 -2.88 -3.82 10.36
CA LEU A 12 -1.69 -3.37 11.08
C LEU A 12 -2.00 -2.98 12.53
N GLU A 13 -3.14 -2.33 12.77
CA GLU A 13 -3.61 -2.00 14.11
C GLU A 13 -3.90 -3.26 14.95
N ALA A 14 -4.52 -4.29 14.36
CA ALA A 14 -4.79 -5.55 15.05
C ALA A 14 -3.50 -6.34 15.34
N ARG A 15 -2.54 -6.34 14.40
CA ARG A 15 -1.24 -6.99 14.59
C ARG A 15 -0.34 -6.26 15.59
N GLY A 16 -0.45 -4.93 15.70
CA GLY A 16 0.41 -4.10 16.55
C GLY A 16 1.87 -4.03 16.09
N GLY A 17 2.13 -4.15 14.79
CA GLY A 17 3.47 -4.18 14.23
C GLY A 17 3.50 -4.18 12.69
N PRO A 18 4.69 -4.10 12.09
CA PRO A 18 4.83 -3.96 10.65
C PRO A 18 4.48 -5.24 9.89
N LEU A 19 4.31 -5.10 8.59
CA LEU A 19 4.32 -6.24 7.68
C LEU A 19 5.74 -6.74 7.44
N LEU A 20 5.86 -8.05 7.21
CA LEU A 20 7.09 -8.72 6.82
C LEU A 20 7.34 -8.56 5.32
N GLU A 21 8.60 -8.62 4.91
CA GLU A 21 9.00 -8.50 3.50
C GLU A 21 8.22 -9.47 2.58
N GLU A 22 8.04 -10.73 2.97
CA GLU A 22 7.32 -11.74 2.17
C GLU A 22 5.85 -11.37 1.94
N GLU A 23 5.24 -10.70 2.92
CA GLU A 23 3.86 -10.21 2.86
C GLU A 23 3.79 -9.00 1.93
N ILE A 24 4.79 -8.11 1.95
CA ILE A 24 4.88 -6.96 1.04
C ILE A 24 5.01 -7.42 -0.41
N TRP A 25 5.87 -8.40 -0.69
CA TRP A 25 5.98 -8.97 -2.04
C TRP A 25 4.64 -9.49 -2.56
N SER A 26 3.93 -10.23 -1.70
CA SER A 26 2.64 -10.83 -2.04
C SER A 26 1.53 -9.79 -2.19
N LEU A 27 1.49 -8.77 -1.34
CA LEU A 27 0.55 -7.66 -1.44
C LEU A 27 0.83 -6.78 -2.66
N LEU A 28 2.11 -6.49 -2.96
CA LEU A 28 2.51 -5.72 -4.12
C LEU A 28 2.10 -6.41 -5.42
N LEU A 29 2.34 -7.72 -5.52
CA LEU A 29 1.89 -8.54 -6.65
C LEU A 29 0.37 -8.45 -6.83
N GLY A 30 -0.39 -8.81 -5.80
CA GLY A 30 -1.86 -8.82 -5.88
C GLY A 30 -2.46 -7.44 -6.13
N ALA A 31 -1.87 -6.38 -5.56
CA ALA A 31 -2.31 -5.01 -5.77
C ALA A 31 -2.03 -4.58 -7.22
N ALA A 32 -0.83 -4.83 -7.74
CA ALA A 32 -0.48 -4.51 -9.12
C ALA A 32 -1.36 -5.26 -10.13
N GLU A 33 -1.65 -6.55 -9.90
CA GLU A 33 -2.58 -7.34 -10.71
C GLU A 33 -3.99 -6.73 -10.71
N CYS A 34 -4.51 -6.38 -9.54
CA CYS A 34 -5.84 -5.79 -9.39
C CYS A 34 -5.93 -4.42 -10.10
N LEU A 35 -4.90 -3.58 -9.95
CA LEU A 35 -4.83 -2.27 -10.59
C LEU A 35 -4.72 -2.35 -12.11
N MET A 36 -3.98 -3.33 -12.62
CA MET A 36 -3.87 -3.59 -14.05
C MET A 36 -5.18 -4.15 -14.62
N ASP A 37 -5.81 -5.12 -13.96
CA ASP A 37 -7.07 -5.72 -14.43
C ASP A 37 -8.21 -4.68 -14.53
N VAL A 38 -8.31 -3.77 -13.54
CA VAL A 38 -9.25 -2.63 -13.58
C VAL A 38 -8.96 -1.70 -14.76
N SER A 39 -7.68 -1.48 -15.09
CA SER A 39 -7.28 -0.65 -16.24
C SER A 39 -7.60 -1.31 -17.58
N TYR A 40 -7.57 -2.64 -17.69
CA TYR A 40 -7.79 -3.37 -18.95
C TYR A 40 -9.27 -3.68 -19.21
N LYS A 41 -10.05 -4.01 -18.17
CA LYS A 41 -11.43 -4.50 -18.36
C LYS A 41 -12.47 -3.43 -18.65
N GLY A 42 -12.11 -2.14 -18.66
CA GLY A 42 -13.05 -1.05 -18.93
C GLY A 42 -14.29 -1.06 -18.03
N LYS A 43 -14.28 -1.85 -16.94
CA LYS A 43 -15.31 -1.86 -15.92
C LYS A 43 -15.04 -0.63 -15.08
N ALA A 44 -15.50 0.49 -15.63
CA ALA A 44 -15.83 1.68 -14.89
C ALA A 44 -16.56 1.22 -13.62
N PHE A 45 -15.88 1.35 -12.48
CA PHE A 45 -16.59 1.63 -11.25
C PHE A 45 -17.35 2.92 -11.54
N HIS A 46 -18.59 2.77 -11.99
CA HIS A 46 -19.48 3.86 -12.31
C HIS A 46 -19.59 4.73 -11.05
N ILE A 47 -19.37 6.04 -11.24
CA ILE A 47 -19.61 7.11 -10.26
C ILE A 47 -18.49 7.27 -9.21
N ALA A 48 -17.31 7.70 -9.67
CA ALA A 48 -16.55 8.79 -9.05
C ALA A 48 -15.46 9.21 -10.04
N SER A 49 -15.10 10.49 -10.05
CA SER A 49 -14.12 11.06 -10.98
C SER A 49 -12.88 10.16 -11.13
N PRO A 50 -12.45 9.77 -12.35
CA PRO A 50 -11.20 9.03 -12.57
C PRO A 50 -9.96 9.86 -12.20
N HIS A 51 -10.17 11.14 -11.87
CA HIS A 51 -9.18 12.06 -11.36
C HIS A 51 -9.02 11.82 -9.85
N CYS A 52 -7.83 11.40 -9.44
CA CYS A 52 -7.37 11.45 -8.05
C CYS A 52 -7.89 10.33 -7.12
N ARG A 53 -7.49 9.07 -7.38
CA ARG A 53 -7.59 7.99 -6.39
C ARG A 53 -6.26 7.78 -5.70
N ILE A 54 -6.18 8.13 -4.43
CA ILE A 54 -4.99 7.90 -3.59
C ILE A 54 -5.14 6.53 -2.93
N ILE A 55 -4.13 5.67 -3.09
CA ILE A 55 -4.02 4.44 -2.30
C ILE A 55 -3.36 4.81 -0.98
N SER A 56 -3.97 4.38 0.12
CA SER A 56 -3.51 4.57 1.48
C SER A 56 -3.85 3.31 2.31
N PRO A 57 -3.26 3.13 3.51
CA PRO A 57 -3.59 2.01 4.37
C PRO A 57 -5.10 1.89 4.68
N SER A 58 -5.82 3.01 4.75
CA SER A 58 -7.27 3.05 5.01
C SER A 58 -8.12 2.84 3.75
N SER A 59 -7.54 2.85 2.56
CA SER A 59 -8.26 2.64 1.29
C SER A 59 -7.97 1.29 0.64
N LEU A 60 -6.85 0.64 0.98
CA LEU A 60 -6.53 -0.72 0.53
C LEU A 60 -7.34 -1.73 1.35
N LEU A 61 -8.27 -2.43 0.69
CA LEU A 61 -9.20 -3.37 1.31
C LEU A 61 -8.78 -4.81 1.04
N LEU A 62 -8.77 -5.62 2.09
CA LEU A 62 -8.44 -7.04 2.10
C LEU A 62 -9.70 -7.83 2.46
N SER A 63 -10.06 -8.83 1.67
CA SER A 63 -11.23 -9.67 1.96
C SER A 63 -10.85 -11.01 2.57
N ALA A 64 -11.76 -11.58 3.36
CA ALA A 64 -11.62 -12.94 3.87
C ALA A 64 -11.56 -14.02 2.76
N THR A 65 -11.89 -13.68 1.51
CA THR A 65 -11.73 -14.58 0.36
C THR A 65 -10.35 -14.46 -0.31
N GLY A 66 -9.47 -13.58 0.19
CA GLY A 66 -8.13 -13.37 -0.36
C GLY A 66 -8.08 -12.45 -1.57
N THR A 67 -9.05 -11.55 -1.71
CA THR A 67 -9.09 -10.56 -2.81
C THR A 67 -8.79 -9.17 -2.29
N LEU A 68 -8.11 -8.38 -3.11
CA LEU A 68 -7.89 -6.96 -2.86
C LEU A 68 -8.94 -6.10 -3.55
N ALA A 69 -9.30 -5.01 -2.89
CA ALA A 69 -10.11 -3.94 -3.45
C ALA A 69 -9.58 -2.59 -2.97
N PHE A 70 -10.08 -1.51 -3.56
CA PHE A 70 -9.62 -0.17 -3.25
C PHE A 70 -10.82 0.76 -3.11
N LYS A 71 -10.97 1.37 -1.93
CA LYS A 71 -11.93 2.44 -1.72
C LYS A 71 -11.47 3.68 -2.49
N ASN A 72 -12.41 4.44 -3.04
CA ASN A 72 -12.08 5.73 -3.61
C ASN A 72 -11.90 6.76 -2.49
N CYS A 73 -10.68 7.27 -2.35
CA CYS A 73 -10.36 8.38 -1.46
C CYS A 73 -9.87 9.55 -2.31
N GLY A 74 -10.56 10.69 -2.23
CA GLY A 74 -10.05 11.95 -2.75
C GLY A 74 -8.98 12.54 -1.83
N LEU A 75 -8.36 13.64 -2.26
CA LEU A 75 -7.42 14.38 -1.42
C LEU A 75 -8.10 14.87 -0.14
N SER A 76 -7.54 14.47 1.01
CA SER A 76 -7.83 14.99 2.34
C SER A 76 -6.53 15.04 3.14
N ASP A 77 -6.50 15.77 4.25
CA ASP A 77 -5.29 15.88 5.08
C ASP A 77 -4.77 14.50 5.53
N GLU A 78 -5.68 13.57 5.84
CA GLU A 78 -5.35 12.21 6.29
C GLU A 78 -4.59 11.38 5.25
N VAL A 79 -4.92 11.54 3.96
CA VAL A 79 -4.32 10.75 2.87
C VAL A 79 -3.30 11.54 2.04
N SER A 80 -3.14 12.83 2.32
CA SER A 80 -2.23 13.74 1.59
C SER A 80 -0.78 13.24 1.59
N ALA A 81 -0.34 12.58 2.67
CA ALA A 81 0.99 12.00 2.79
C ALA A 81 1.26 10.83 1.81
N PHE A 82 0.21 10.24 1.23
CA PHE A 82 0.30 9.19 0.22
C PHE A 82 0.07 9.72 -1.20
N ALA A 83 -0.27 11.00 -1.35
CA ALA A 83 -0.50 11.61 -2.65
C ALA A 83 0.82 11.80 -3.40
N ALA A 84 0.80 11.55 -4.71
CA ALA A 84 1.95 11.85 -5.55
C ALA A 84 2.21 13.37 -5.60
N PRO A 85 3.48 13.83 -5.67
CA PRO A 85 3.82 15.25 -5.61
C PRO A 85 3.07 16.12 -6.64
N GLU A 86 2.84 15.60 -7.84
CA GLU A 86 2.12 16.30 -8.90
C GLU A 86 0.62 16.53 -8.59
N MET A 87 0.03 15.72 -7.71
CA MET A 87 -1.37 15.85 -7.28
C MET A 87 -1.55 17.07 -6.37
N LEU A 88 -0.53 17.36 -5.54
CA LEU A 88 -0.51 18.52 -4.65
C LEU A 88 -0.20 19.82 -5.40
N GLN A 89 0.46 19.71 -6.56
CA GLN A 89 0.83 20.84 -7.42
C GLN A 89 -0.25 21.19 -8.46
N ASP A 90 -1.43 20.56 -8.40
CA ASP A 90 -2.52 20.67 -9.38
C ASP A 90 -2.05 20.48 -10.84
N ARG A 91 -1.06 19.62 -11.04
CA ARG A 91 -0.54 19.30 -12.38
C ARG A 91 -1.34 18.15 -12.96
N ALA A 92 -1.87 18.33 -14.16
CA ALA A 92 -2.47 17.25 -14.93
C ALA A 92 -1.41 16.16 -15.18
N GLY A 93 -1.58 15.01 -14.53
CA GLY A 93 -0.70 13.86 -14.66
C GLY A 93 -1.48 12.61 -15.05
N SER A 94 -0.76 11.58 -15.51
CA SER A 94 -1.35 10.28 -15.74
C SER A 94 -1.72 9.63 -14.41
N THR A 95 -2.88 8.98 -14.36
CA THR A 95 -3.38 8.31 -13.15
C THR A 95 -2.52 7.10 -12.75
N LYS A 96 -1.85 6.45 -13.70
CA LYS A 96 -1.04 5.24 -13.43
C LYS A 96 0.19 5.55 -12.56
N PRO A 97 1.07 6.52 -12.91
CA PRO A 97 2.17 6.93 -12.03
C PRO A 97 1.74 7.40 -10.64
N MET A 98 0.55 8.01 -10.51
CA MET A 98 0.00 8.43 -9.21
C MET A 98 -0.40 7.22 -8.36
N LEU A 99 -1.01 6.20 -8.97
CA LEU A 99 -1.35 4.94 -8.30
C LEU A 99 -0.11 4.15 -7.89
N VAL A 100 0.94 4.14 -8.72
CA VAL A 100 2.22 3.53 -8.37
C VAL A 100 2.82 4.20 -7.13
N TYR A 101 2.91 5.54 -7.14
CA TYR A 101 3.48 6.29 -6.01
C TYR A 101 2.70 6.05 -4.73
N SER A 102 1.38 6.21 -4.77
CA SER A 102 0.53 6.07 -3.57
C SER A 102 0.52 4.63 -3.03
N LEU A 103 0.59 3.62 -3.90
CA LEU A 103 0.80 2.23 -3.48
C LEU A 103 2.17 2.03 -2.83
N GLY A 104 3.24 2.59 -3.41
CA GLY A 104 4.59 2.52 -2.86
C GLY A 104 4.67 3.12 -1.46
N MET A 105 4.13 4.34 -1.28
CA MET A 105 4.03 5.00 0.02
C MET A 105 3.21 4.18 1.03
N THR A 106 2.11 3.58 0.58
CA THR A 106 1.26 2.72 1.43
C THR A 106 2.04 1.50 1.95
N LEU A 107 2.82 0.84 1.09
CA LEU A 107 3.60 -0.33 1.47
C LEU A 107 4.81 0.04 2.32
N TYR A 108 5.52 1.13 2.00
CA TYR A 108 6.58 1.64 2.86
C TYR A 108 6.09 1.96 4.27
N TRP A 109 4.93 2.61 4.37
CA TRP A 109 4.33 2.89 5.67
C TRP A 109 4.03 1.61 6.45
N SER A 110 3.60 0.54 5.77
CA SER A 110 3.28 -0.72 6.43
C SER A 110 4.50 -1.48 6.98
N VAL A 111 5.71 -1.27 6.43
CA VAL A 111 6.94 -1.89 6.96
C VAL A 111 7.59 -1.10 8.08
N ASP A 112 7.25 0.20 8.19
CA ASP A 112 7.70 1.09 9.27
C ASP A 112 6.68 1.19 10.43
N PHE A 113 5.51 0.55 10.28
CA PHE A 113 4.41 0.70 11.22
C PHE A 113 4.79 0.22 12.63
N GLN A 114 4.72 1.16 13.59
CA GLN A 114 5.04 0.93 15.00
C GLN A 114 6.43 0.32 15.26
N LEU A 115 7.39 0.49 14.35
CA LEU A 115 8.77 0.16 14.64
C LEU A 115 9.32 1.05 15.78
N PRO A 116 10.10 0.49 16.73
CA PRO A 116 10.82 1.29 17.71
C PRO A 116 11.74 2.30 17.01
N GLN A 117 11.83 3.54 17.52
CA GLN A 117 12.58 4.65 16.89
C GLN A 117 14.05 4.34 16.54
N ASN A 118 14.67 3.37 17.21
CA ASN A 118 16.06 2.98 17.00
C ASN A 118 16.23 1.75 16.10
N GLN A 119 15.13 1.20 15.57
CA GLN A 119 15.15 0.03 14.71
C GLN A 119 14.87 0.47 13.27
N PRO A 120 15.85 0.35 12.36
CA PRO A 120 15.60 0.65 10.96
C PRO A 120 14.68 -0.41 10.34
N VAL A 121 13.90 0.01 9.34
CA VAL A 121 13.18 -0.89 8.44
C VAL A 121 14.14 -1.91 7.85
N GLN A 122 13.82 -3.20 7.99
CA GLN A 122 14.62 -4.30 7.45
C GLN A 122 13.97 -4.86 6.19
N LEU A 123 14.42 -4.37 5.03
CA LEU A 123 14.07 -4.91 3.73
C LEU A 123 15.35 -5.32 3.00
N SER A 124 15.24 -6.33 2.14
CA SER A 124 16.27 -6.60 1.16
C SER A 124 16.48 -5.39 0.24
N ASP A 125 17.71 -5.23 -0.27
CA ASP A 125 18.04 -4.17 -1.24
C ASP A 125 17.13 -4.23 -2.46
N HIS A 126 16.71 -5.44 -2.86
CA HIS A 126 15.85 -5.65 -4.00
C HIS A 126 14.45 -5.06 -3.79
N LEU A 127 13.78 -5.41 -2.68
CA LEU A 127 12.46 -4.86 -2.39
C LEU A 127 12.52 -3.36 -2.12
N ASN A 128 13.53 -2.92 -1.36
CA ASN A 128 13.72 -1.51 -1.05
C ASN A 128 13.92 -0.70 -2.35
N SER A 129 14.75 -1.16 -3.28
CA SER A 129 14.95 -0.48 -4.57
C SER A 129 13.66 -0.37 -5.38
N ILE A 130 12.78 -1.38 -5.36
CA ILE A 130 11.50 -1.32 -6.08
C ILE A 130 10.60 -0.29 -5.43
N LEU A 131 10.41 -0.34 -4.11
CA LEU A 131 9.57 0.61 -3.40
C LEU A 131 10.07 2.05 -3.58
N LEU A 132 11.39 2.31 -3.49
CA LEU A 132 11.97 3.62 -3.79
C LEU A 132 11.67 4.06 -5.23
N SER A 133 11.81 3.15 -6.21
CA SER A 133 11.50 3.46 -7.60
C SER A 133 10.02 3.73 -7.87
N MET A 134 9.11 3.22 -7.03
CA MET A 134 7.69 3.58 -7.08
C MET A 134 7.46 5.00 -6.55
N CYS A 135 8.25 5.41 -5.56
CA CYS A 135 8.16 6.68 -4.84
C CYS A 135 9.07 7.79 -5.41
N GLU A 136 9.58 7.66 -6.64
CA GLU A 136 10.33 8.73 -7.32
C GLU A 136 9.47 9.99 -7.48
N ASP A 137 10.04 11.17 -7.22
CA ASP A 137 9.31 12.45 -7.30
C ASP A 137 8.80 12.73 -8.71
N LEU A 138 9.65 12.46 -9.71
CA LEU A 138 9.32 12.66 -11.11
C LEU A 138 8.52 11.48 -11.63
N ALA A 139 7.25 11.72 -12.00
CA ALA A 139 6.32 10.68 -12.48
C ALA A 139 6.86 9.82 -13.64
N HIS A 140 7.75 10.35 -14.48
CA HIS A 140 8.36 9.61 -15.59
C HIS A 140 9.56 8.73 -15.19
N ARG A 141 10.14 8.94 -14.00
CA ARG A 141 11.19 8.10 -13.43
C ARG A 141 10.63 6.92 -12.64
N ARG A 142 9.34 6.96 -12.29
CA ARG A 142 8.70 5.88 -11.54
C ARG A 142 8.66 4.58 -12.35
N VAL A 143 8.91 3.47 -11.67
CA VAL A 143 8.71 2.14 -12.23
C VAL A 143 7.23 1.97 -12.64
N ASN A 144 6.98 1.21 -13.71
CA ASN A 144 5.61 0.95 -14.17
C ASN A 144 5.09 -0.40 -13.63
N PHE A 145 3.76 -0.60 -13.65
CA PHE A 145 3.16 -1.85 -13.16
C PHE A 145 3.65 -3.11 -13.86
N THR A 146 4.01 -3.07 -15.14
CA THR A 146 4.55 -4.24 -15.84
C THR A 146 5.88 -4.68 -15.23
N SER A 147 6.81 -3.74 -15.03
CA SER A 147 8.10 -4.05 -14.38
C SER A 147 7.95 -4.47 -12.92
N ILE A 148 6.98 -3.90 -12.19
CA ILE A 148 6.64 -4.33 -10.81
C ILE A 148 6.19 -5.80 -10.81
N LEU A 149 5.26 -6.16 -11.72
CA LEU A 149 4.75 -7.53 -11.83
C LEU A 149 5.86 -8.52 -12.16
N GLU A 150 6.71 -8.20 -13.13
CA GLU A 150 7.85 -9.03 -13.51
C GLU A 150 8.79 -9.30 -12.32
N ALA A 151 9.11 -8.26 -11.55
CA ALA A 151 9.95 -8.40 -10.36
C ALA A 151 9.29 -9.24 -9.27
N CYS A 152 8.00 -9.00 -8.99
CA CYS A 152 7.26 -9.77 -8.01
C CYS A 152 7.17 -11.25 -8.41
N GLU A 153 6.80 -11.56 -9.65
CA GLU A 153 6.72 -12.93 -10.13
C GLU A 153 8.07 -13.65 -10.07
N SER A 154 9.15 -12.94 -10.41
CA SER A 154 10.52 -13.47 -10.29
C SER A 154 10.84 -13.82 -8.83
N GLN A 155 10.53 -12.92 -7.90
CA GLN A 155 10.78 -13.13 -6.47
C GLN A 155 9.92 -14.25 -5.89
N HIS A 156 8.64 -14.34 -6.26
CA HIS A 156 7.76 -15.43 -5.84
C HIS A 156 8.30 -16.80 -6.28
N LYS A 157 8.87 -16.89 -7.49
CA LYS A 157 9.49 -18.13 -8.00
C LYS A 157 10.82 -18.44 -7.29
N ALA A 158 11.65 -17.42 -7.06
CA ALA A 158 12.96 -17.59 -6.44
C ALA A 158 12.87 -18.01 -4.98
N SER A 159 11.92 -17.43 -4.23
CA SER A 159 11.81 -17.59 -2.78
C SER A 159 10.63 -18.46 -2.34
N ASN A 160 9.86 -19.03 -3.28
CA ASN A 160 8.65 -19.84 -3.01
C ASN A 160 7.63 -19.13 -2.10
N LEU A 161 7.40 -17.85 -2.34
CA LEU A 161 6.50 -17.02 -1.52
C LEU A 161 5.05 -17.49 -1.64
N LEU A 162 4.29 -17.27 -0.57
CA LEU A 162 2.85 -17.54 -0.57
C LEU A 162 2.14 -16.67 -1.62
N PRO A 163 1.16 -17.20 -2.37
CA PRO A 163 0.42 -16.40 -3.34
C PRO A 163 -0.39 -15.28 -2.63
N PRO A 164 -0.68 -14.16 -3.32
CA PRO A 164 -1.39 -13.02 -2.73
C PRO A 164 -2.69 -13.43 -2.03
N THR A 165 -3.47 -14.34 -2.62
CA THR A 165 -4.72 -14.82 -2.04
C THR A 165 -4.55 -15.48 -0.68
N LYS A 166 -3.44 -16.19 -0.43
CA LYS A 166 -3.18 -16.80 0.88
C LYS A 166 -2.76 -15.75 1.91
N VAL A 167 -1.82 -14.89 1.55
CA VAL A 167 -1.34 -13.82 2.45
C VAL A 167 -2.49 -12.90 2.86
N VAL A 168 -3.31 -12.46 1.90
CA VAL A 168 -4.46 -11.59 2.19
C VAL A 168 -5.44 -12.26 3.17
N ARG A 169 -5.66 -13.57 3.07
CA ARG A 169 -6.51 -14.29 4.01
C ARG A 169 -5.91 -14.34 5.42
N GLN A 170 -4.62 -14.62 5.54
CA GLN A 170 -3.93 -14.66 6.83
C GLN A 170 -3.99 -13.30 7.53
N LEU A 171 -3.69 -12.22 6.80
CA LEU A 171 -3.78 -10.86 7.32
C LEU A 171 -5.20 -10.50 7.80
N VAL A 172 -6.22 -10.96 7.09
CA VAL A 172 -7.62 -10.72 7.48
C VAL A 172 -7.99 -11.53 8.72
N GLU A 173 -7.48 -12.76 8.86
CA GLU A 173 -7.71 -13.63 10.03
C GLU A 173 -7.14 -13.02 11.32
N GLU A 174 -6.02 -12.28 11.24
CA GLU A 174 -5.41 -11.57 12.39
C GLU A 174 -6.39 -10.58 13.03
N VAL A 175 -7.15 -9.84 12.22
CA VAL A 175 -8.14 -8.87 12.73
C VAL A 175 -9.26 -9.54 13.53
N PHE A 176 -9.68 -10.74 13.13
CA PHE A 176 -10.78 -11.44 13.81
C PHE A 176 -10.32 -12.18 15.07
N HIS A 177 -9.05 -12.57 15.15
CA HIS A 177 -8.48 -13.23 16.33
C HIS A 177 -8.21 -12.26 17.51
N GLU A 178 -7.98 -10.98 17.23
CA GLU A 178 -7.54 -9.94 18.19
C GLU A 178 -8.68 -9.13 18.86
N SER A 179 -9.88 -9.71 19.05
CA SER A 179 -11.11 -8.99 19.47
C SER A 179 -11.10 -8.37 20.91
N VAL A 180 -9.94 -8.13 21.55
CA VAL A 180 -9.85 -7.70 22.96
C VAL A 180 -9.09 -6.38 23.19
N SER A 181 -8.42 -5.74 22.22
CA SER A 181 -7.57 -4.55 22.50
C SER A 181 -7.97 -3.23 21.80
N LEU A 182 -9.26 -2.98 21.58
CA LEU A 182 -9.73 -1.81 20.81
C LEU A 182 -9.76 -0.45 21.55
N PHE A 183 -9.25 -0.33 22.78
CA PHE A 183 -9.34 0.91 23.57
C PHE A 183 -8.06 1.76 23.66
N LEU A 184 -6.89 1.30 23.17
CA LEU A 184 -5.64 2.09 23.25
C LEU A 184 -5.24 2.84 21.97
N CYS A 185 -5.74 2.47 20.78
CA CYS A 185 -5.18 2.93 19.50
C CYS A 185 -5.56 4.35 19.05
N THR A 186 -6.62 4.95 19.61
CA THR A 186 -7.06 6.31 19.23
C THR A 186 -6.04 7.42 19.55
N LEU A 187 -5.06 7.15 20.43
CA LEU A 187 -3.98 8.10 20.77
C LEU A 187 -2.81 8.13 19.77
N LEU A 188 -2.65 7.14 18.89
CA LEU A 188 -1.53 7.05 17.95
C LEU A 188 -1.75 7.77 16.61
N ARG A 189 -3.00 8.16 16.29
CA ARG A 189 -3.35 8.87 15.05
C ARG A 189 -2.64 10.23 14.89
N SER A 190 -2.16 10.84 15.98
CA SER A 190 -1.59 12.19 15.93
C SER A 190 -0.06 12.24 15.84
N TYR A 191 0.66 11.12 16.07
CA TYR A 191 2.14 11.13 16.12
C TYR A 191 2.81 10.68 14.81
N GLN A 192 2.15 9.84 14.01
CA GLN A 192 2.75 9.27 12.79
C GLN A 192 2.72 10.23 11.58
N SER A 193 1.77 11.17 11.53
CA SER A 193 1.70 12.19 10.46
C SER A 193 2.89 13.14 10.43
N MET A 194 3.62 13.30 11.55
CA MET A 194 4.75 14.23 11.66
C MET A 194 6.08 13.65 11.14
N LEU A 195 6.21 12.32 11.08
CA LEU A 195 7.43 11.64 10.60
C LEU A 195 7.48 11.54 9.07
N MET A 196 6.33 11.55 8.38
CA MET A 196 6.24 11.51 6.92
C MET A 196 6.96 12.68 6.20
N LEU A 197 7.09 13.84 6.84
CA LEU A 197 7.79 15.01 6.26
C LEU A 197 9.31 14.85 6.22
N HIS A 198 9.88 13.89 6.95
CA HIS A 198 11.32 13.61 7.00
C HIS A 198 11.77 12.43 6.11
N TRP A 199 10.84 11.74 5.44
CA TRP A 199 11.10 10.52 4.68
C TRP A 199 11.32 10.70 3.17
N LEU A 200 11.20 11.91 2.60
CA LEU A 200 11.76 12.15 1.27
C LEU A 200 13.29 12.23 1.39
N PRO A 201 14.07 11.39 0.70
CA PRO A 201 15.50 11.60 0.61
C PRO A 201 15.73 12.93 -0.09
N SER A 202 16.16 13.91 0.69
CA SER A 202 16.69 15.15 0.16
C SER A 202 17.96 14.81 -0.62
N GLY A 203 17.84 14.65 -1.93
CA GLY A 203 18.96 14.61 -2.86
C GLY A 203 19.27 13.23 -3.46
N LEU A 204 18.82 13.06 -4.71
CA LEU A 204 19.63 12.49 -5.80
C LEU A 204 19.62 13.47 -6.97
#